data_AF-A0A1I4EJ30-F1
#
_entry.id   AF-A0A1I4EJ30-F1
#
_cell.length_a   1.000
_cell.length_b   1.000
_cell.length_c   1.000
_cell.angle_alpha   90.00
_cell.angle_beta   90.00
_cell.angle_gamma   90.00
#
_symmetry.space_group_name_H-M   'P 1'
#
loop_
_entity.id
_entity.type
_entity.pdbx_description
1 polymer ?
#
loop_
_entity_poly.entity_id
_entity_poly.type
_entity_poly.pdbx_seq_one_letter_code
_entity_poly.pdbx_strand_id
1 'polypeptide(L)'
;MLKGARDFGSGYLDTPEGATLDTAAMMDRRGPAVEWTARLLAATAARPAYLGCFGLHEWAMVYKAAEVRHGAWPLRLSGDEIAEVVEQRGVRCGHFDAFRFFTPEARPLNALQPTRQRQQELEQPGCLHANMDLYKWAYKLSPLVSSELVADCFMLARDIRAVDMRASPYDLSSLGYRAIRIETPEGRAEYAAEQRGFAERARPQRQRLLDACERLLAGTRSP
;
A
#
# COMPACT_ATOMS: atom_id res chain seq x y z
N MET A 1 -3.60 28.19 5.00
CA MET A 1 -4.71 29.12 5.30
C MET A 1 -5.71 29.09 4.15
N LEU A 2 -6.99 28.90 4.45
CA LEU A 2 -8.12 28.98 3.55
C LEU A 2 -8.66 30.41 3.58
N LYS A 3 -8.32 31.23 2.58
CA LYS A 3 -8.67 32.66 2.56
C LYS A 3 -10.18 32.86 2.52
N GLY A 4 -10.70 33.77 3.34
CA GLY A 4 -12.12 34.11 3.41
C GLY A 4 -13.03 33.03 4.01
N ALA A 5 -12.50 31.86 4.35
CA ALA A 5 -13.27 30.81 5.02
C ALA A 5 -13.55 31.20 6.49
N ARG A 6 -14.73 30.80 6.97
CA ARG A 6 -15.20 30.95 8.36
C ARG A 6 -15.91 29.68 8.76
N ASP A 7 -15.83 29.31 10.04
CA ASP A 7 -16.52 28.15 10.62
C ASP A 7 -16.30 26.86 9.80
N PHE A 8 -15.09 26.70 9.23
CA PHE A 8 -14.80 25.65 8.25
C PHE A 8 -14.88 24.24 8.85
N GLY A 9 -14.84 24.13 10.18
CA GLY A 9 -15.09 22.92 10.93
C GLY A 9 -14.21 22.81 12.18
N SER A 10 -14.48 21.81 13.01
CA SER A 10 -13.82 21.59 14.32
C SER A 10 -12.32 21.25 14.27
N GLY A 11 -11.72 21.23 13.08
CA GLY A 11 -10.29 21.09 12.88
C GLY A 11 -9.58 22.39 12.50
N TYR A 12 -10.30 23.51 12.44
CA TYR A 12 -9.78 24.78 11.94
C TYR A 12 -10.05 25.91 12.93
N LEU A 13 -9.10 26.85 12.99
CA LEU A 13 -9.20 28.11 13.72
C LEU A 13 -9.46 29.25 12.74
N ASP A 14 -10.43 30.07 13.06
CA ASP A 14 -10.68 31.31 12.34
C ASP A 14 -9.56 32.33 12.63
N THR A 15 -9.03 32.95 11.58
CA THR A 15 -8.05 34.04 11.61
C THR A 15 -8.64 35.28 10.95
N PRO A 16 -8.12 36.50 11.13
CA PRO A 16 -8.66 37.68 10.45
C PRO A 16 -8.77 37.53 8.91
N GLU A 17 -7.90 36.71 8.30
CA GLU A 17 -7.79 36.53 6.86
C GLU A 17 -8.52 35.28 6.31
N GLY A 18 -9.07 34.43 7.19
CA GLY A 18 -9.79 33.22 6.80
C GLY A 18 -9.77 32.16 7.89
N ALA A 19 -9.50 30.90 7.51
CA ALA A 19 -9.34 29.80 8.47
C ALA A 19 -7.97 29.11 8.29
N THR A 20 -7.36 28.69 9.40
CA THR A 20 -6.13 27.88 9.41
C THR A 20 -6.36 26.57 10.13
N LEU A 21 -5.54 25.56 9.82
CA LEU A 21 -5.64 24.28 10.49
C LEU A 21 -5.25 24.42 11.98
N ASP A 22 -6.07 23.87 12.88
CA ASP A 22 -5.68 23.68 14.27
C ASP A 22 -4.74 22.48 14.40
N THR A 23 -3.50 22.67 13.95
CA THR A 23 -2.49 21.61 13.94
C THR A 23 -2.22 21.08 15.35
N ALA A 24 -2.24 21.94 16.37
CA ALA A 24 -2.02 21.54 17.76
C ALA A 24 -3.11 20.57 18.24
N ALA A 25 -4.39 20.97 18.15
CA ALA A 25 -5.50 20.11 18.58
C ALA A 25 -5.63 18.83 17.73
N MET A 26 -5.20 18.86 16.47
CA MET A 26 -5.11 17.65 15.65
C MET A 26 -3.98 16.74 16.12
N MET A 27 -2.80 17.28 16.43
CA MET A 27 -1.67 16.47 16.89
C MET A 27 -1.88 15.89 18.28
N ASP A 28 -2.58 16.58 19.18
CA ASP A 28 -2.97 16.02 20.48
C ASP A 28 -3.79 14.74 20.32
N ARG A 29 -4.71 14.72 19.34
CA ARG A 29 -5.56 13.57 19.06
C ARG A 29 -4.88 12.49 18.21
N ARG A 30 -3.96 12.88 17.33
CA ARG A 30 -3.48 12.05 16.21
C ARG A 30 -1.98 11.77 16.24
N GLY A 31 -1.25 12.33 17.20
CA GLY A 31 0.20 12.17 17.36
C GLY A 31 0.68 10.71 17.32
N PRO A 32 0.05 9.77 18.06
CA PRO A 32 0.43 8.36 18.00
C PRO A 32 0.31 7.74 16.60
N ALA A 33 -0.69 8.15 15.81
CA ALA A 33 -0.85 7.68 14.44
C ALA A 33 0.23 8.27 13.51
N VAL A 34 0.56 9.56 13.66
CA VAL A 34 1.65 10.21 12.91
C VAL A 34 2.99 9.53 13.23
N GLU A 35 3.26 9.28 14.51
CA GLU A 35 4.49 8.61 14.95
C GLU A 35 4.58 7.17 14.44
N TRP A 36 3.48 6.41 14.49
CA TRP A 36 3.43 5.07 13.93
C TRP A 36 3.68 5.07 12.41
N THR A 37 3.08 6.00 11.67
CA THR A 37 3.30 6.16 10.23
C THR A 37 4.75 6.54 9.92
N ALA A 38 5.34 7.49 10.65
CA ALA A 38 6.75 7.87 10.49
C ALA A 38 7.69 6.67 10.66
N ARG A 39 7.50 5.88 11.74
CA ARG A 39 8.28 4.66 11.98
C ARG A 39 8.15 3.63 10.86
N LEU A 40 6.93 3.39 10.37
CA LEU A 40 6.70 2.48 9.25
C LEU A 40 7.45 2.94 7.99
N LEU A 41 7.28 4.21 7.60
CA LEU A 41 7.89 4.76 6.40
C LEU A 41 9.42 4.73 6.47
N ALA A 42 10.00 5.11 7.61
CA ALA A 42 11.44 5.08 7.85
C ALA A 42 11.98 3.63 7.80
N ALA A 43 11.33 2.69 8.49
CA ALA A 43 11.72 1.29 8.50
C ALA A 43 11.68 0.67 7.10
N THR A 44 10.64 0.96 6.31
CA THR A 44 10.54 0.49 4.92
C THR A 44 11.60 1.14 4.02
N ALA A 45 11.88 2.44 4.19
CA ALA A 45 12.88 3.17 3.39
C ALA A 45 14.33 2.70 3.65
N ALA A 46 14.61 2.22 4.86
CA ALA A 46 15.96 1.82 5.28
C ALA A 46 16.42 0.45 4.73
N ARG A 47 15.57 -0.25 3.96
CA ARG A 47 15.84 -1.61 3.48
C ARG A 47 16.11 -1.62 1.97
N PRO A 48 16.95 -2.56 1.47
CA PRO A 48 17.01 -2.83 0.05
C PRO A 48 15.66 -3.38 -0.45
N ALA A 49 15.29 -3.07 -1.70
CA ALA A 49 14.04 -3.56 -2.27
C ALA A 49 14.05 -5.07 -2.51
N TYR A 50 13.10 -5.77 -1.89
CA TYR A 50 12.82 -7.17 -2.16
C TYR A 50 11.70 -7.32 -3.22
N LEU A 51 11.99 -8.06 -4.30
CA LEU A 51 11.09 -8.24 -5.45
C LEU A 51 10.62 -9.71 -5.63
N GLY A 52 10.73 -10.53 -4.58
CA GLY A 52 10.50 -11.98 -4.66
C GLY A 52 9.08 -12.46 -4.35
N CYS A 53 8.12 -11.56 -4.13
CA CYS A 53 6.72 -11.94 -3.87
C CYS A 53 5.95 -12.28 -5.15
N PHE A 54 6.34 -11.69 -6.29
CA PHE A 54 5.75 -11.93 -7.62
C PHE A 54 4.23 -11.78 -7.73
N GLY A 55 3.55 -11.08 -6.82
CA GLY A 55 2.09 -10.93 -6.88
C GLY A 55 1.30 -12.13 -6.36
N LEU A 56 1.97 -13.17 -5.84
CA LEU A 56 1.33 -14.40 -5.37
C LEU A 56 0.40 -14.21 -4.16
N HIS A 57 0.34 -13.01 -3.56
CA HIS A 57 -0.66 -12.70 -2.56
C HIS A 57 -2.10 -12.79 -3.08
N GLU A 58 -2.38 -12.38 -4.32
CA GLU A 58 -3.73 -12.51 -4.90
C GLU A 58 -4.06 -13.98 -5.23
N TRP A 59 -3.05 -14.77 -5.58
CA TRP A 59 -3.19 -16.20 -5.86
C TRP A 59 -3.48 -16.99 -4.57
N ALA A 60 -2.82 -16.62 -3.48
CA ALA A 60 -3.08 -17.16 -2.15
C ALA A 60 -4.48 -16.82 -1.61
N MET A 61 -5.12 -15.74 -2.10
CA MET A 61 -6.50 -15.40 -1.71
C MET A 61 -7.56 -16.28 -2.40
N VAL A 62 -7.22 -16.94 -3.51
CA VAL A 62 -8.12 -17.83 -4.25
C VAL A 62 -7.68 -19.31 -4.23
N TYR A 63 -6.53 -19.59 -3.64
CA TYR A 63 -5.98 -20.93 -3.49
C TYR A 63 -6.95 -21.85 -2.72
N LYS A 64 -7.50 -22.86 -3.40
CA LYS A 64 -8.49 -23.82 -2.88
C LYS A 64 -9.72 -23.15 -2.24
N ALA A 65 -10.05 -21.94 -2.70
CA ALA A 65 -11.21 -21.21 -2.20
C ALA A 65 -12.52 -21.79 -2.73
N ALA A 66 -13.51 -21.99 -1.86
CA ALA A 66 -14.87 -22.36 -2.27
C ALA A 66 -15.60 -21.20 -2.97
N GLU A 67 -15.31 -19.96 -2.55
CA GLU A 67 -15.86 -18.73 -3.12
C GLU A 67 -14.74 -17.76 -3.48
N VAL A 68 -14.86 -17.13 -4.64
CA VAL A 68 -13.87 -16.16 -5.14
C VAL A 68 -14.30 -14.74 -4.79
N ARG A 69 -13.42 -14.02 -4.09
CA ARG A 69 -13.71 -12.66 -3.59
C ARG A 69 -14.12 -11.66 -4.67
N HIS A 70 -13.47 -11.71 -5.83
CA HIS A 70 -13.83 -10.87 -6.97
C HIS A 70 -14.67 -11.66 -7.98
N GLY A 71 -15.77 -12.27 -7.52
CA GLY A 71 -16.65 -13.10 -8.36
C GLY A 71 -17.28 -12.40 -9.58
N ALA A 72 -17.15 -11.07 -9.69
CA ALA A 72 -17.50 -10.32 -10.89
C ALA A 72 -16.53 -10.55 -12.07
N TRP A 73 -15.32 -11.05 -11.80
CA TRP A 73 -14.28 -11.29 -12.80
C TRP A 73 -13.91 -12.77 -12.85
N PRO A 74 -13.90 -13.40 -14.05
CA PRO A 74 -13.51 -14.80 -14.17
C PRO A 74 -12.02 -14.99 -13.85
N LEU A 75 -11.63 -16.22 -13.51
CA LEU A 75 -10.23 -16.61 -13.38
C LEU A 75 -9.67 -16.99 -14.76
N ARG A 76 -8.38 -16.73 -14.98
CA ARG A 76 -7.67 -17.12 -16.23
C ARG A 76 -7.26 -18.58 -16.28
N LEU A 77 -7.10 -19.19 -15.12
CA LEU A 77 -6.65 -20.55 -14.92
C LEU A 77 -7.68 -21.28 -14.05
N SER A 78 -7.73 -22.60 -14.19
CA SER A 78 -8.53 -23.45 -13.30
C SER A 78 -8.02 -23.38 -11.85
N GLY A 79 -8.86 -23.81 -10.90
CA GLY A 79 -8.47 -23.88 -9.49
C GLY A 79 -7.24 -24.78 -9.25
N ASP A 80 -7.12 -25.87 -10.01
CA ASP A 80 -6.00 -26.81 -9.92
C ASP A 80 -4.70 -26.20 -10.45
N GLU A 81 -4.75 -25.50 -11.59
CA GLU A 81 -3.59 -24.78 -12.13
C GLU A 81 -3.12 -23.64 -11.20
N ILE A 82 -4.05 -22.92 -10.58
CA ILE A 82 -3.73 -21.92 -9.56
C ILE A 82 -3.07 -22.57 -8.34
N ALA A 83 -3.59 -23.71 -7.89
CA ALA A 83 -3.02 -24.45 -6.78
C ALA A 83 -1.60 -24.92 -7.07
N GLU A 84 -1.36 -25.47 -8.25
CA GLU A 84 -0.04 -25.89 -8.72
C GLU A 84 0.96 -24.72 -8.70
N VAL A 85 0.57 -23.54 -9.21
CA VAL A 85 1.43 -22.35 -9.20
C VAL A 85 1.76 -21.92 -7.77
N VAL A 86 0.78 -21.88 -6.86
CA VAL A 86 1.02 -21.49 -5.45
C VAL A 86 1.94 -22.48 -4.74
N GLU A 87 1.71 -23.79 -4.92
CA GLU A 87 2.48 -24.86 -4.29
C GLU A 87 3.92 -24.92 -4.81
N GLN A 88 4.13 -24.82 -6.13
CA GLN A 88 5.47 -24.88 -6.73
C GLN A 88 6.32 -23.65 -6.44
N ARG A 89 5.70 -22.47 -6.39
CA ARG A 89 6.43 -21.20 -6.25
C ARG A 89 6.60 -20.79 -4.79
N GLY A 90 5.65 -21.16 -3.93
CA GLY A 90 5.54 -20.69 -2.56
C GLY A 90 5.18 -19.20 -2.47
N VAL A 91 4.71 -18.77 -1.30
CA VAL A 91 4.30 -17.38 -1.07
C VAL A 91 5.29 -16.71 -0.11
N ARG A 92 5.65 -15.45 -0.39
CA ARG A 92 6.60 -14.67 0.43
C ARG A 92 6.09 -13.24 0.67
N CYS A 93 4.80 -13.11 0.95
CA CYS A 93 4.16 -11.84 1.19
C CYS A 93 4.49 -11.34 2.59
N GLY A 94 5.18 -10.20 2.69
CA GLY A 94 5.43 -9.50 3.96
C GLY A 94 4.33 -8.50 4.34
N HIS A 95 3.36 -8.26 3.45
CA HIS A 95 2.37 -7.21 3.62
C HIS A 95 1.11 -7.71 4.34
N PHE A 96 0.89 -7.21 5.57
CA PHE A 96 -0.16 -7.69 6.46
C PHE A 96 -1.59 -7.50 5.90
N ASP A 97 -1.89 -6.35 5.28
CA ASP A 97 -3.25 -6.08 4.81
C ASP A 97 -3.65 -6.98 3.62
N ALA A 98 -2.69 -7.56 2.89
CA ALA A 98 -2.94 -8.63 1.93
C ALA A 98 -3.02 -10.01 2.62
N PHE A 99 -2.06 -10.33 3.48
CA PHE A 99 -1.97 -11.63 4.15
C PHE A 99 -3.24 -12.03 4.91
N ARG A 100 -3.93 -11.07 5.55
CA ARG A 100 -5.17 -11.36 6.29
C ARG A 100 -6.32 -11.92 5.43
N PHE A 101 -6.22 -11.79 4.12
CA PHE A 101 -7.21 -12.30 3.15
C PHE A 101 -6.84 -13.65 2.54
N PHE A 102 -5.67 -14.21 2.86
CA PHE A 102 -5.30 -15.53 2.38
C PHE A 102 -6.29 -16.56 2.88
N THR A 103 -6.56 -17.57 2.05
CA THR A 103 -7.35 -18.73 2.47
C THR A 103 -6.67 -19.43 3.65
N PRO A 104 -7.43 -20.09 4.54
CA PRO A 104 -6.85 -20.87 5.64
C PRO A 104 -5.74 -21.81 5.17
N GLU A 105 -5.91 -22.42 3.99
CA GLU A 105 -5.00 -23.36 3.37
C GLU A 105 -3.74 -22.70 2.79
N ALA A 106 -3.83 -21.45 2.31
CA ALA A 106 -2.67 -20.72 1.77
C ALA A 106 -1.79 -20.08 2.85
N ARG A 107 -2.35 -19.74 4.02
CA ARG A 107 -1.61 -19.12 5.14
C ARG A 107 -0.35 -19.88 5.56
N PRO A 108 -0.37 -21.21 5.78
CA PRO A 108 0.83 -21.95 6.16
C PRO A 108 1.89 -22.04 5.02
N LEU A 109 1.49 -21.79 3.77
CA LEU A 109 2.42 -21.79 2.62
C LEU A 109 3.21 -20.48 2.49
N ASN A 110 2.83 -19.43 3.22
CA ASN A 110 3.57 -18.19 3.22
C ASN A 110 4.82 -18.32 4.11
N ALA A 111 5.99 -18.09 3.52
CA ALA A 111 7.28 -18.14 4.21
C ALA A 111 7.38 -17.11 5.37
N LEU A 112 6.54 -16.07 5.30
CA LEU A 112 6.40 -15.07 6.35
C LEU A 112 5.03 -15.23 7.01
N GLN A 113 4.92 -14.83 8.28
CA GLN A 113 3.64 -14.78 9.00
C GLN A 113 3.41 -13.33 9.46
N PRO A 114 2.98 -12.42 8.55
CA PRO A 114 2.74 -11.03 8.90
C PRO A 114 1.65 -10.88 9.95
N THR A 115 1.91 -10.01 10.93
CA THR A 115 0.90 -9.51 11.86
C THR A 115 0.91 -7.99 11.82
N ARG A 116 -0.13 -7.37 12.37
CA ARG A 116 -0.20 -5.91 12.48
C ARG A 116 0.98 -5.34 13.26
N GLN A 117 1.38 -6.03 14.32
CA GLN A 117 2.50 -5.64 15.20
C GLN A 117 3.83 -5.70 14.46
N ARG A 118 4.01 -6.67 13.56
CA ARG A 118 5.25 -6.89 12.79
C ARG A 118 5.31 -6.12 11.47
N GLN A 119 4.30 -5.30 11.16
CA GLN A 119 4.21 -4.60 9.87
C GLN A 119 5.47 -3.76 9.58
N GLN A 120 6.00 -3.06 10.59
CA GLN A 120 7.23 -2.26 10.46
C GLN A 120 8.48 -3.11 10.18
N GLU A 121 8.51 -4.36 10.65
CA GLU A 121 9.61 -5.30 10.42
C GLU A 121 9.57 -5.90 9.01
N LEU A 122 8.35 -6.18 8.52
CA LEU A 122 8.14 -7.04 7.35
C LEU A 122 7.86 -6.28 6.05
N GLU A 123 7.40 -5.03 6.11
CA GLU A 123 7.15 -4.28 4.88
C GLU A 123 8.44 -3.98 4.11
N GLN A 124 8.33 -4.15 2.78
CA GLN A 124 9.43 -4.10 1.83
C GLN A 124 9.20 -2.97 0.82
N PRO A 125 10.22 -2.16 0.48
CA PRO A 125 10.05 -1.06 -0.48
C PRO A 125 9.80 -1.55 -1.92
N GLY A 126 10.11 -2.81 -2.23
CA GLY A 126 9.77 -3.46 -3.51
C GLY A 126 8.33 -3.99 -3.59
N CYS A 127 7.58 -3.98 -2.49
CA CYS A 127 6.20 -4.46 -2.48
C CYS A 127 5.27 -3.43 -3.14
N LEU A 128 4.52 -3.86 -4.17
CA LEU A 128 3.49 -3.03 -4.79
C LEU A 128 2.50 -2.49 -3.77
N HIS A 129 2.02 -3.34 -2.85
CA HIS A 129 1.06 -2.96 -1.83
C HIS A 129 1.60 -1.92 -0.83
N ALA A 130 2.83 -2.08 -0.35
CA ALA A 130 3.45 -1.09 0.55
C ALA A 130 3.62 0.28 -0.15
N ASN A 131 3.90 0.27 -1.46
CA ASN A 131 3.97 1.49 -2.27
C ASN A 131 2.59 2.11 -2.53
N MET A 132 1.57 1.28 -2.81
CA MET A 132 0.17 1.71 -2.98
C MET A 132 -0.38 2.33 -1.68
N ASP A 133 0.03 1.79 -0.54
CA ASP A 133 -0.38 2.23 0.79
C ASP A 133 0.13 3.63 1.17
N LEU A 134 1.09 4.20 0.45
CA LEU A 134 1.46 5.60 0.63
C LEU A 134 0.23 6.52 0.48
N TYR A 135 -0.71 6.17 -0.41
CA TYR A 135 -1.99 6.86 -0.52
C TYR A 135 -2.83 6.69 0.75
N LYS A 136 -2.97 5.46 1.26
CA LYS A 136 -3.71 5.19 2.50
C LYS A 136 -3.16 6.02 3.67
N TRP A 137 -1.84 6.09 3.80
CA TRP A 137 -1.18 6.83 4.88
C TRP A 137 -1.33 8.34 4.70
N ALA A 138 -1.08 8.88 3.50
CA ALA A 138 -1.26 10.29 3.22
C ALA A 138 -2.73 10.73 3.41
N TYR A 139 -3.68 9.99 2.84
CA TYR A 139 -5.12 10.27 3.00
C TYR A 139 -5.54 10.22 4.46
N LYS A 140 -5.10 9.19 5.20
CA LYS A 140 -5.39 9.11 6.63
C LYS A 140 -4.86 10.32 7.37
N LEU A 141 -3.70 10.88 6.99
CA LEU A 141 -3.11 12.05 7.62
C LEU A 141 -3.70 13.39 7.17
N SER A 142 -4.54 13.43 6.14
CA SER A 142 -5.25 14.66 5.77
C SER A 142 -6.07 15.22 6.95
N PRO A 143 -6.13 16.55 7.14
CA PRO A 143 -5.45 17.62 6.39
C PRO A 143 -4.05 18.01 6.92
N LEU A 144 -3.42 17.20 7.78
CA LEU A 144 -2.07 17.47 8.33
C LEU A 144 -0.96 17.38 7.27
N VAL A 145 -1.24 16.74 6.14
CA VAL A 145 -0.36 16.66 4.97
C VAL A 145 -1.03 17.35 3.78
N SER A 146 -0.22 17.88 2.85
CA SER A 146 -0.76 18.63 1.71
C SER A 146 -1.63 17.76 0.80
N SER A 147 -2.70 18.35 0.25
CA SER A 147 -3.57 17.68 -0.73
C SER A 147 -2.81 17.25 -1.98
N GLU A 148 -1.80 18.01 -2.39
CA GLU A 148 -0.88 17.64 -3.48
C GLU A 148 -0.18 16.31 -3.20
N LEU A 149 0.38 16.11 -2.00
CA LEU A 149 1.02 14.85 -1.64
C LEU A 149 0.02 13.69 -1.61
N VAL A 150 -1.22 13.93 -1.14
CA VAL A 150 -2.28 12.92 -1.19
C VAL A 150 -2.60 12.53 -2.63
N ALA A 151 -2.71 13.51 -3.53
CA ALA A 151 -2.98 13.30 -4.95
C ALA A 151 -1.83 12.55 -5.66
N ASP A 152 -0.58 12.91 -5.39
CA ASP A 152 0.60 12.22 -5.94
C ASP A 152 0.65 10.75 -5.50
N CYS A 153 0.39 10.49 -4.22
CA CYS A 153 0.30 9.12 -3.70
C CYS A 153 -0.88 8.36 -4.33
N PHE A 154 -2.02 9.02 -4.55
CA PHE A 154 -3.18 8.41 -5.22
C PHE A 154 -2.86 8.01 -6.66
N MET A 155 -2.21 8.89 -7.43
CA MET A 155 -1.82 8.63 -8.81
C MET A 155 -0.87 7.43 -8.90
N LEU A 156 0.10 7.35 -7.98
CA LEU A 156 0.97 6.19 -7.85
C LEU A 156 0.18 4.91 -7.50
N ALA A 157 -0.72 4.98 -6.52
CA ALA A 157 -1.53 3.84 -6.10
C ALA A 157 -2.43 3.30 -7.22
N ARG A 158 -3.01 4.19 -8.04
CA ARG A 158 -3.79 3.84 -9.24
C ARG A 158 -2.93 3.05 -10.25
N ASP A 159 -1.74 3.56 -10.57
CA ASP A 159 -0.87 2.92 -11.54
C ASP A 159 -0.37 1.56 -11.04
N ILE A 160 -0.05 1.45 -9.74
CA ILE A 160 0.32 0.18 -9.12
C ILE A 160 -0.85 -0.81 -9.17
N ARG A 161 -2.08 -0.35 -8.89
CA ARG A 161 -3.26 -1.22 -8.90
C ARG A 161 -3.47 -1.86 -10.27
N ALA A 162 -3.21 -1.14 -11.35
CA ALA A 162 -3.28 -1.72 -12.69
C ALA A 162 -2.33 -2.91 -12.85
N VAL A 163 -1.08 -2.79 -12.38
CA VAL A 163 -0.08 -3.88 -12.47
C VAL A 163 -0.39 -5.03 -11.51
N ASP A 164 -0.79 -4.73 -10.28
CA ASP A 164 -1.18 -5.74 -9.28
C ASP A 164 -2.33 -6.62 -9.79
N MET A 165 -3.36 -5.99 -10.38
CA MET A 165 -4.49 -6.70 -10.97
C MET A 165 -4.11 -7.47 -12.24
N ARG A 166 -3.23 -6.92 -13.09
CA ARG A 166 -2.72 -7.64 -14.28
C ARG A 166 -1.94 -8.91 -13.90
N ALA A 167 -1.28 -8.94 -12.74
CA ALA A 167 -0.49 -10.07 -12.24
C ALA A 167 -1.27 -11.05 -11.34
N SER A 168 -2.54 -10.75 -11.05
CA SER A 168 -3.43 -11.59 -10.22
C SER A 168 -3.77 -12.92 -10.93
N PRO A 169 -4.73 -13.74 -10.48
CA PRO A 169 -5.26 -14.87 -11.27
C PRO A 169 -6.51 -14.50 -12.10
N TYR A 170 -7.01 -13.27 -11.98
CA TYR A 170 -8.24 -12.82 -12.64
C TYR A 170 -8.02 -12.43 -14.11
N ASP A 171 -9.00 -12.75 -14.95
CA ASP A 171 -9.10 -12.26 -16.33
C ASP A 171 -9.79 -10.89 -16.36
N LEU A 172 -9.04 -9.90 -16.82
CA LEU A 172 -9.47 -8.50 -16.93
C LEU A 172 -9.41 -8.01 -18.38
N SER A 173 -9.38 -8.94 -19.35
CA SER A 173 -9.34 -8.64 -20.78
C SER A 173 -10.52 -7.79 -21.24
N SER A 174 -11.70 -7.99 -20.66
CA SER A 174 -12.91 -7.19 -20.91
C SER A 174 -12.78 -5.72 -20.48
N LEU A 175 -11.83 -5.42 -19.58
CA LEU A 175 -11.47 -4.06 -19.16
C LEU A 175 -10.25 -3.50 -19.93
N GLY A 176 -9.73 -4.25 -20.91
CA GLY A 176 -8.55 -3.86 -21.68
C GLY A 176 -7.20 -4.15 -20.99
N TYR A 177 -7.18 -4.92 -19.90
CA TYR A 177 -5.94 -5.24 -19.19
C TYR A 177 -5.35 -6.58 -19.65
N ARG A 178 -4.16 -6.52 -20.27
CA ARG A 178 -3.36 -7.72 -20.59
C ARG A 178 -2.71 -8.28 -19.33
N ALA A 179 -2.93 -9.57 -19.08
CA ALA A 179 -2.32 -10.29 -17.96
C ALA A 179 -0.78 -10.27 -18.01
N ILE A 180 -0.17 -10.12 -16.85
CA ILE A 180 1.24 -10.43 -16.61
C ILE A 180 1.26 -11.85 -16.07
N ARG A 181 1.71 -12.80 -16.90
CA ARG A 181 1.61 -14.25 -16.64
C ARG A 181 2.68 -14.74 -15.67
N ILE A 182 2.54 -14.42 -14.39
CA ILE A 182 3.54 -14.75 -13.36
C ILE A 182 3.74 -16.26 -13.10
N GLU A 183 2.88 -17.12 -13.66
CA GLU A 183 3.08 -18.56 -13.74
C GLU A 183 4.30 -18.92 -14.61
N THR A 184 4.65 -18.06 -15.57
CA THR A 184 5.82 -18.22 -16.45
C THR A 184 7.07 -17.49 -15.93
N PRO A 185 8.30 -17.93 -16.26
CA PRO A 185 9.53 -17.18 -15.98
C PRO A 185 9.51 -15.77 -16.57
N GLU A 186 9.01 -15.62 -17.80
CA GLU A 186 8.99 -14.36 -18.55
C GLU A 186 8.05 -13.35 -17.88
N GLY A 187 6.84 -13.78 -17.48
CA GLY A 187 5.90 -12.91 -16.77
C GLY A 187 6.40 -12.50 -15.39
N ARG A 188 7.17 -13.34 -14.70
CA ARG A 188 7.85 -12.95 -13.45
C ARG A 188 8.94 -11.92 -13.68
N ALA A 189 9.68 -12.01 -14.79
CA ALA A 189 10.66 -11.01 -15.17
C ALA A 189 10.00 -9.66 -15.49
N GLU A 190 8.88 -9.66 -16.25
CA GLU A 190 8.05 -8.47 -16.50
C GLU A 190 7.57 -7.87 -15.16
N TYR A 191 6.99 -8.68 -14.28
CA TYR A 191 6.49 -8.21 -12.98
C TYR A 191 7.61 -7.63 -12.11
N ALA A 192 8.79 -8.27 -12.05
CA ALA A 192 9.92 -7.77 -11.26
C ALA A 192 10.46 -6.44 -11.80
N ALA A 193 10.43 -6.23 -13.13
CA ALA A 193 10.78 -4.96 -13.74
C ALA A 193 9.81 -3.84 -13.35
N GLU A 194 8.50 -4.12 -13.39
CA GLU A 194 7.45 -3.19 -12.93
C GLU A 194 7.61 -2.87 -11.43
N GLN A 195 7.82 -3.88 -10.58
CA GLN A 195 8.05 -3.67 -9.14
C GLN A 195 9.26 -2.76 -8.88
N ARG A 196 10.35 -2.93 -9.62
CA ARG A 196 11.52 -2.07 -9.52
C ARG A 196 11.19 -0.63 -9.92
N GLY A 197 10.47 -0.45 -11.04
CA GLY A 197 10.02 0.86 -11.49
C GLY A 197 9.15 1.56 -10.45
N PHE A 198 8.20 0.84 -9.83
CA PHE A 198 7.36 1.41 -8.78
C PHE A 198 8.10 1.68 -7.48
N ALA A 199 9.08 0.87 -7.10
CA ALA A 199 9.91 1.12 -5.92
C ALA A 199 10.67 2.45 -6.06
N GLU A 200 11.27 2.71 -7.22
CA GLU A 200 11.93 3.99 -7.53
C GLU A 200 10.93 5.15 -7.56
N ARG A 201 9.81 4.97 -8.26
CA ARG A 201 8.76 5.98 -8.35
C ARG A 201 8.11 6.32 -7.02
N ALA A 202 8.12 5.40 -6.04
CA ALA A 202 7.54 5.58 -4.71
C ALA A 202 8.51 6.24 -3.71
N ARG A 203 9.82 6.19 -3.99
CA ARG A 203 10.87 6.72 -3.11
C ARG A 203 10.64 8.19 -2.73
N PRO A 204 10.40 9.13 -3.67
CA PRO A 204 10.22 10.53 -3.30
C PRO A 204 8.92 10.79 -2.52
N GLN A 205 7.82 10.11 -2.80
CA GLN A 205 6.54 10.26 -2.10
C GLN A 205 6.66 9.72 -0.67
N ARG A 206 7.34 8.57 -0.49
CA ARG A 206 7.65 8.04 0.85
C ARG A 206 8.47 9.04 1.66
N GLN A 207 9.51 9.62 1.07
CA GLN A 207 10.34 10.61 1.75
C GLN A 207 9.54 11.86 2.11
N ARG A 208 8.78 12.44 1.17
CA ARG A 208 7.94 13.62 1.41
C ARG A 208 6.93 13.38 2.54
N LEU A 209 6.33 12.19 2.59
CA LEU A 209 5.38 11.82 3.63
C LEU A 209 6.06 11.61 4.99
N LEU A 210 7.24 10.99 5.00
CA LEU A 210 8.07 10.85 6.20
C LEU A 210 8.47 12.23 6.75
N ASP A 211 9.02 13.10 5.91
CA ASP A 211 9.43 14.45 6.30
C ASP A 211 8.25 15.27 6.85
N ALA A 212 7.05 15.09 6.29
CA ALA A 212 5.85 15.73 6.80
C ALA A 212 5.49 15.22 8.20
N CYS A 213 5.57 13.91 8.44
CA CYS A 213 5.35 13.35 9.78
C CYS A 213 6.40 13.84 10.77
N GLU A 214 7.68 13.89 10.39
CA GLU A 214 8.77 14.35 11.25
C GLU A 214 8.62 15.83 11.62
N ARG A 215 8.24 16.69 10.67
CA ARG A 215 7.95 18.11 10.95
C ARG A 215 6.80 18.28 11.94
N LEU A 216 5.73 17.49 11.80
CA LEU A 216 4.59 17.51 12.72
C LEU A 216 5.02 17.09 14.14
N LEU A 217 5.82 16.04 14.26
CA LEU A 217 6.32 15.53 15.55
C LEU A 217 7.35 16.46 16.20
N ALA A 218 8.14 17.17 15.40
CA ALA A 218 9.07 18.19 15.89
C ALA A 218 8.32 19.43 16.40
N GLY A 219 7.28 19.88 15.68
CA GLY A 219 6.45 21.02 16.06
C GLY A 219 5.68 20.84 17.37
N THR A 220 5.37 19.59 17.75
CA THR A 220 4.75 19.28 19.05
C THR A 220 5.72 19.24 20.23
N ARG A 221 7.04 19.24 19.98
CA ARG A 221 8.08 19.16 21.02
C ARG A 221 8.58 20.54 21.48
N SER A 222 8.03 21.63 20.95
CA SER A 222 8.31 22.98 21.43
C SER A 222 7.44 23.28 22.68
N PRO A 223 8.06 23.66 23.81
CA PRO A 223 7.35 23.99 25.05
C PRO A 223 6.52 25.27 24.95
#